data_AF-A0A3L2MTZ4-F1
#
_entry.id   AF-A0A3L2MTZ4-F1
#
_cell.length_a   1.000
_cell.length_b   1.000
_cell.length_c   1.000
_cell.angle_alpha   90.00
_cell.angle_beta   90.00
_cell.angle_gamma   90.00
#
_symmetry.space_group_name_H-M   'P 1'
#
loop_
_entity.id
_entity.type
_entity.pdbx_description
1 polymer ?
#
loop_
_entity_poly.entity_id
_entity_poly.type
_entity_poly.pdbx_seq_one_letter_code
_entity_poly.pdbx_strand_id
1 'polypeptide(L)'
;MERSSDNLASMTASAFGAGTYTAMRHATSTRGILEFLINLFTCGGVHRRNEKHYQELIEAMAETLKNSMSDRRNAPLPENIILDNVDGARIEFSLPGANNETGQVIVRVSKGGNSESKEIPRDAFEKVCRALLFRCEFSLPQDPIILTPLGGMYLKDAVLTGANLMAENLCDADLSGADLEGAVLFMANCEGANLKGANLSGASLGYGHFKNACLEDSIMCGATLDHANLTGANLQHASLLGCSMIECICSGANMDHANVSGATLIRANMSGATLKGAIIMAANMEGTILTRANLQKASFTSTNFEWADLSEANLNHTSFKDCTLTSSCTEEAKMSTSTQTLFHEFYCDDV
;
A
#
# COMPACT_ATOMS: atom_id res chain seq x y z
N MET A 1 -43.43 28.02 -56.45
CA MET A 1 -42.63 29.08 -55.82
C MET A 1 -43.19 29.23 -54.42
N GLU A 2 -42.60 28.52 -53.45
CA GLU A 2 -41.56 29.05 -52.53
C GLU A 2 -42.15 30.14 -51.62
N ARG A 3 -41.99 30.23 -50.30
CA ARG A 3 -41.16 29.70 -49.20
C ARG A 3 -41.80 30.38 -47.94
N SER A 4 -41.60 30.08 -46.67
CA SER A 4 -40.84 29.11 -45.88
C SER A 4 -41.35 29.34 -44.45
N SER A 5 -41.82 28.27 -43.82
CA SER A 5 -42.00 28.17 -42.38
C SER A 5 -40.63 27.98 -41.74
N ASP A 6 -39.99 29.04 -41.24
CA ASP A 6 -38.82 28.96 -40.36
C ASP A 6 -38.54 30.33 -39.78
N ASN A 7 -38.78 30.50 -38.47
CA ASN A 7 -38.05 31.38 -37.55
C ASN A 7 -38.86 31.55 -36.27
N LEU A 8 -38.75 30.59 -35.34
CA LEU A 8 -38.73 30.89 -33.89
C LEU A 8 -38.22 29.72 -33.03
N ALA A 9 -37.46 28.79 -33.59
CA ALA A 9 -36.79 27.69 -32.85
C ALA A 9 -35.25 27.77 -32.90
N SER A 10 -34.70 28.93 -33.25
CA SER A 10 -33.27 29.14 -33.46
C SER A 10 -32.63 30.03 -32.39
N MET A 11 -32.81 29.72 -31.10
CA MET A 11 -32.05 30.41 -30.02
C MET A 11 -31.61 29.51 -28.84
N THR A 12 -31.44 28.19 -29.03
CA THR A 12 -30.79 27.32 -28.02
C THR A 12 -29.89 26.24 -28.61
N ALA A 13 -29.34 26.47 -29.81
CA ALA A 13 -28.37 25.58 -30.42
C ALA A 13 -27.15 26.37 -30.89
N SER A 14 -26.22 26.69 -29.99
CA SER A 14 -24.86 26.99 -30.42
C SER A 14 -23.82 26.56 -29.38
N ALA A 15 -22.84 25.81 -29.89
CA ALA A 15 -21.57 25.41 -29.28
C ALA A 15 -21.51 24.32 -28.18
N PHE A 16 -22.54 24.04 -27.39
CA PHE A 16 -22.45 23.03 -26.29
C PHE A 16 -23.04 21.63 -26.57
N GLY A 17 -23.72 21.41 -27.71
CA GLY A 17 -24.65 20.26 -27.86
C GLY A 17 -24.25 19.12 -28.81
N ALA A 18 -23.54 19.38 -29.92
CA ALA A 18 -23.32 18.34 -30.93
C ALA A 18 -22.15 17.41 -30.60
N GLY A 19 -21.02 17.96 -30.15
CA GLY A 19 -19.83 17.17 -29.77
C GLY A 19 -20.00 16.41 -28.46
N THR A 20 -20.83 16.93 -27.54
CA THR A 20 -21.21 16.27 -26.29
C THR A 20 -22.23 15.17 -26.55
N TYR A 21 -23.23 15.41 -27.41
CA TYR A 21 -24.23 14.38 -27.75
C TYR A 21 -23.61 13.19 -28.49
N THR A 22 -22.73 13.43 -29.48
CA THR A 22 -22.02 12.33 -30.15
C THR A 22 -21.07 11.59 -29.22
N ALA A 23 -20.37 12.31 -28.33
CA ALA A 23 -19.51 11.70 -27.31
C ALA A 23 -20.31 10.86 -26.29
N MET A 24 -21.47 11.35 -25.83
CA MET A 24 -22.36 10.61 -24.92
C MET A 24 -22.98 9.39 -25.61
N ARG A 25 -23.43 9.54 -26.86
CA ARG A 25 -23.96 8.42 -27.65
C ARG A 25 -22.90 7.36 -27.93
N HIS A 26 -21.65 7.76 -28.15
CA HIS A 26 -20.53 6.83 -28.25
C HIS A 26 -20.26 6.15 -26.91
N ALA A 27 -20.15 6.90 -25.81
CA ALA A 27 -19.84 6.36 -24.48
C ALA A 27 -20.86 5.31 -24.01
N THR A 28 -22.13 5.48 -24.36
CA THR A 28 -23.23 4.57 -24.02
C THR A 28 -23.50 3.49 -25.08
N SER A 29 -22.70 3.43 -26.16
CA SER A 29 -22.78 2.36 -27.17
C SER A 29 -22.07 1.09 -26.70
N THR A 30 -22.39 -0.07 -27.28
CA THR A 30 -21.70 -1.34 -26.96
C THR A 30 -20.19 -1.23 -27.09
N ARG A 31 -19.73 -0.60 -28.17
CA ARG A 31 -18.30 -0.37 -28.44
C ARG A 31 -17.67 0.60 -27.43
N GLY A 32 -18.34 1.70 -27.09
CA GLY A 32 -17.80 2.67 -26.14
C GLY A 32 -17.69 2.13 -24.71
N ILE A 33 -18.68 1.34 -24.27
CA ILE A 33 -18.64 0.62 -22.99
C ILE A 33 -17.51 -0.41 -23.00
N LEU A 34 -17.40 -1.21 -24.07
CA LEU A 34 -16.33 -2.21 -24.20
C LEU A 34 -14.93 -1.58 -24.20
N GLU A 35 -14.74 -0.48 -24.93
CA GLU A 35 -13.48 0.28 -24.94
C GLU A 35 -13.13 0.82 -23.55
N PHE A 36 -14.12 1.28 -22.79
CA PHE A 36 -13.90 1.68 -21.40
C PHE A 36 -13.47 0.52 -20.52
N LEU A 37 -14.20 -0.61 -20.56
CA LEU A 37 -13.89 -1.80 -19.76
C LEU A 37 -12.46 -2.28 -20.06
N ILE A 38 -12.07 -2.32 -21.33
CA ILE A 38 -10.69 -2.67 -21.69
C ILE A 38 -9.71 -1.71 -21.03
N ASN A 39 -9.90 -0.39 -21.15
CA ASN A 39 -9.00 0.58 -20.51
C ASN A 39 -8.96 0.44 -18.98
N LEU A 40 -10.09 0.13 -18.35
CA LEU A 40 -10.18 -0.10 -16.91
C LEU A 40 -9.28 -1.27 -16.50
N PHE A 41 -9.38 -2.40 -17.20
CA PHE A 41 -8.63 -3.61 -16.87
C PHE A 41 -7.21 -3.65 -17.44
N THR A 42 -6.88 -2.87 -18.48
CA THR A 42 -5.51 -2.86 -19.04
C THR A 42 -4.65 -1.71 -18.52
N CYS A 43 -5.27 -0.62 -18.04
CA CYS A 43 -4.56 0.60 -17.67
C CYS A 43 -4.92 1.12 -16.27
N GLY A 44 -5.67 0.37 -15.45
CA GLY A 44 -5.94 0.75 -14.06
C GLY A 44 -6.79 2.02 -13.87
N GLY A 45 -7.51 2.47 -14.90
CA GLY A 45 -8.45 3.60 -14.81
C GLY A 45 -8.01 4.94 -15.41
N VAL A 46 -7.00 4.99 -16.30
CA VAL A 46 -6.52 6.28 -16.84
C VAL A 46 -7.56 7.05 -17.69
N HIS A 47 -8.00 8.18 -17.12
CA HIS A 47 -8.46 9.46 -17.69
C HIS A 47 -9.26 9.45 -18.99
N ARG A 48 -10.61 9.53 -18.88
CA ARG A 48 -11.46 10.07 -19.97
C ARG A 48 -12.62 10.93 -19.48
N ARG A 49 -13.04 11.86 -20.34
CA ARG A 49 -13.96 13.01 -20.17
C ARG A 49 -15.42 12.69 -19.75
N ASN A 50 -15.75 11.47 -19.30
CA ASN A 50 -17.12 11.02 -18.99
C ASN A 50 -17.20 10.29 -17.63
N GLU A 51 -16.60 10.89 -16.60
CA GLU A 51 -16.42 10.34 -15.25
C GLU A 51 -17.71 9.73 -14.65
N LYS A 52 -18.86 10.38 -14.84
CA LYS A 52 -20.13 9.92 -14.23
C LYS A 52 -20.65 8.57 -14.73
N HIS A 53 -20.67 8.32 -16.04
CA HIS A 53 -21.21 7.05 -16.58
C HIS A 53 -20.31 5.86 -16.20
N TYR A 54 -19.02 6.12 -16.14
CA TYR A 54 -18.03 5.13 -15.77
C TYR A 54 -18.05 4.85 -14.26
N GLN A 55 -18.35 5.86 -13.46
CA GLN A 55 -18.61 5.71 -12.04
C GLN A 55 -19.81 4.77 -11.78
N GLU A 56 -20.94 4.98 -12.47
CA GLU A 56 -22.13 4.12 -12.35
C GLU A 56 -21.83 2.65 -12.70
N LEU A 57 -20.99 2.43 -13.73
CA LEU A 57 -20.54 1.09 -14.11
C LEU A 57 -19.62 0.45 -13.05
N ILE A 58 -18.69 1.21 -12.48
CA ILE A 58 -17.81 0.73 -11.41
C ILE A 58 -18.64 0.36 -10.17
N GLU A 59 -19.60 1.20 -9.79
CA GLU A 59 -20.51 0.96 -8.67
C GLU A 59 -21.38 -0.28 -8.90
N ALA A 60 -21.96 -0.43 -10.11
CA ALA A 60 -22.74 -1.61 -10.47
C ALA A 60 -21.90 -2.90 -10.41
N MET A 61 -20.65 -2.82 -10.87
CA MET A 61 -19.70 -3.93 -10.80
C MET A 61 -19.35 -4.30 -9.36
N ALA A 62 -19.03 -3.31 -8.53
CA ALA A 62 -18.72 -3.51 -7.13
C ALA A 62 -19.89 -4.14 -6.36
N GLU A 63 -21.12 -3.67 -6.60
CA GLU A 63 -22.33 -4.21 -5.97
C GLU A 63 -22.64 -5.64 -6.44
N THR A 64 -22.44 -5.95 -7.72
CA THR A 64 -22.62 -7.31 -8.24
C THR A 64 -21.59 -8.27 -7.67
N LEU A 65 -20.33 -7.84 -7.56
CA LEU A 65 -19.27 -8.63 -6.92
C LEU A 65 -19.59 -8.89 -5.45
N LYS A 66 -20.01 -7.85 -4.71
CA LYS A 66 -20.41 -7.97 -3.31
C LYS A 66 -21.57 -8.95 -3.11
N ASN A 67 -22.57 -8.93 -4.00
CA ASN A 67 -23.72 -9.83 -3.91
C ASN A 67 -23.43 -11.28 -4.34
N SER A 68 -22.40 -11.48 -5.17
CA SER A 68 -22.03 -12.82 -5.66
C SER A 68 -21.00 -13.54 -4.78
N MET A 69 -20.33 -12.83 -3.88
CA MET A 69 -19.22 -13.35 -3.08
C MET A 69 -19.49 -13.18 -1.58
N SER A 70 -19.56 -14.29 -0.83
CA SER A 70 -19.71 -14.27 0.63
C SER A 70 -18.39 -14.17 1.41
N ASP A 71 -17.27 -14.62 0.81
CA ASP A 71 -15.91 -14.51 1.36
C ASP A 71 -14.99 -13.95 0.27
N ARG A 72 -14.30 -12.84 0.55
CA ARG A 72 -13.49 -12.11 -0.44
C ARG A 72 -12.01 -12.46 -0.44
N ARG A 73 -11.45 -12.95 0.67
CA ARG A 73 -9.98 -12.97 0.85
C ARG A 73 -9.34 -14.10 0.07
N ASN A 74 -10.00 -15.26 0.02
CA ASN A 74 -9.44 -16.47 -0.61
C ASN A 74 -10.40 -17.20 -1.56
N ALA A 75 -11.66 -16.77 -1.70
CA ALA A 75 -12.58 -17.44 -2.61
C ALA A 75 -12.29 -17.07 -4.08
N PRO A 76 -12.29 -18.04 -5.01
CA PRO A 76 -12.13 -17.76 -6.43
C PRO A 76 -13.28 -16.85 -6.92
N LEU A 77 -12.98 -15.94 -7.85
CA LEU A 77 -14.04 -15.14 -8.48
C LEU A 77 -15.04 -16.06 -9.21
N PRO A 78 -16.33 -15.66 -9.32
CA PRO A 78 -17.33 -16.44 -10.04
C PRO A 78 -16.92 -16.61 -11.51
N GLU A 79 -17.17 -17.79 -12.09
CA GLU A 79 -16.83 -18.06 -13.50
C GLU A 79 -17.54 -17.12 -14.47
N ASN A 80 -18.74 -16.64 -14.11
CA ASN A 80 -19.49 -15.68 -14.89
C ASN A 80 -20.00 -14.56 -13.98
N ILE A 81 -19.67 -13.32 -14.34
CA ILE A 81 -20.16 -12.11 -13.67
C ILE A 81 -21.00 -11.34 -14.70
N ILE A 82 -22.22 -10.97 -14.31
CA ILE A 82 -23.20 -10.36 -15.21
C ILE A 82 -23.67 -9.05 -14.59
N LEU A 83 -23.49 -7.95 -15.33
CA LEU A 83 -24.03 -6.64 -14.99
C LEU A 83 -25.23 -6.37 -15.91
N ASP A 84 -26.41 -6.35 -15.31
CA ASP A 84 -27.65 -6.06 -16.03
C ASP A 84 -27.99 -4.57 -15.95
N ASN A 85 -28.47 -4.02 -17.07
CA ASN A 85 -29.02 -2.68 -17.18
C ASN A 85 -28.04 -1.53 -16.89
N VAL A 86 -26.75 -1.69 -17.21
CA VAL A 86 -25.77 -0.59 -17.19
C VAL A 86 -25.96 0.25 -18.46
N ASP A 87 -26.54 1.44 -18.35
CA ASP A 87 -26.94 2.27 -19.50
C ASP A 87 -27.81 1.52 -20.53
N GLY A 88 -28.64 0.57 -20.07
CA GLY A 88 -29.45 -0.30 -20.93
C GLY A 88 -28.64 -1.33 -21.73
N ALA A 89 -27.37 -1.54 -21.40
CA ALA A 89 -26.55 -2.65 -21.86
C ALA A 89 -26.50 -3.78 -20.82
N ARG A 90 -26.25 -4.99 -21.30
CA ARG A 90 -25.88 -6.15 -20.50
C ARG A 90 -24.42 -6.48 -20.73
N ILE A 91 -23.65 -6.60 -19.65
CA ILE A 91 -22.21 -6.86 -19.67
C ILE A 91 -21.96 -8.22 -19.02
N GLU A 92 -21.24 -9.09 -19.71
CA GLU A 92 -20.90 -10.43 -19.25
C GLU A 92 -19.38 -10.57 -19.22
N PHE A 93 -18.84 -10.98 -18.07
CA PHE A 93 -17.46 -11.40 -17.89
C PHE A 93 -17.43 -12.90 -17.72
N SER A 94 -16.79 -13.61 -18.65
CA SER A 94 -16.59 -15.05 -18.58
C SER A 94 -15.13 -15.36 -18.30
N LEU A 95 -14.85 -15.80 -17.07
CA LEU A 95 -13.51 -16.22 -16.65
C LEU A 95 -13.15 -17.57 -17.26
N PRO A 96 -11.85 -17.84 -17.44
CA PRO A 96 -11.42 -19.10 -17.99
C PRO A 96 -11.67 -20.26 -17.00
N GLY A 97 -12.56 -21.18 -17.39
CA GLY A 97 -12.81 -22.46 -16.71
C GLY A 97 -12.29 -23.64 -17.54
N ALA A 98 -12.79 -24.86 -17.26
CA ALA A 98 -12.37 -26.08 -17.97
C ALA A 98 -12.52 -26.01 -19.50
N ASN A 99 -13.36 -25.11 -20.01
CA ASN A 99 -13.71 -24.98 -21.43
C ASN A 99 -13.16 -23.71 -22.11
N ASN A 100 -12.27 -22.94 -21.46
CA ASN A 100 -11.67 -21.73 -22.05
C ASN A 100 -10.14 -21.85 -22.05
N GLU A 101 -9.61 -22.30 -23.19
CA GLU A 101 -8.18 -22.59 -23.39
C GLU A 101 -7.30 -21.34 -23.49
N THR A 102 -7.89 -20.14 -23.62
CA THR A 102 -7.14 -18.89 -23.81
C THR A 102 -6.42 -18.41 -22.55
N GLY A 103 -6.91 -18.81 -21.37
CA GLY A 103 -6.46 -18.27 -20.08
C GLY A 103 -6.84 -16.81 -19.83
N GLN A 104 -7.64 -16.19 -20.73
CA GLN A 104 -8.09 -14.81 -20.65
C GLN A 104 -9.56 -14.69 -20.24
N VAL A 105 -9.96 -13.52 -19.75
CA VAL A 105 -11.37 -13.21 -19.45
C VAL A 105 -12.02 -12.64 -20.69
N ILE A 106 -13.15 -13.20 -21.10
CA ILE A 106 -13.94 -12.71 -22.23
C ILE A 106 -14.97 -11.72 -21.70
N VAL A 107 -14.90 -10.48 -22.16
CA VAL A 107 -15.89 -9.43 -21.88
C VAL A 107 -16.82 -9.31 -23.07
N ARG A 108 -18.13 -9.44 -22.85
CA ARG A 108 -19.17 -9.22 -23.86
C ARG A 108 -20.10 -8.10 -23.43
N VAL A 109 -20.36 -7.15 -24.32
CA VAL A 109 -21.32 -6.06 -24.11
C VAL A 109 -22.43 -6.16 -25.15
N SER A 110 -23.68 -6.24 -24.71
CA SER A 110 -24.85 -6.36 -25.58
C SER A 110 -25.90 -5.27 -25.30
N LYS A 111 -26.43 -4.64 -26.35
CA LYS A 111 -27.45 -3.59 -26.25
C LYS A 111 -28.24 -3.48 -27.55
N GLY A 112 -29.58 -3.55 -27.47
CA GLY A 112 -30.47 -3.33 -28.61
C GLY A 112 -30.21 -4.23 -29.83
N GLY A 113 -29.85 -5.50 -29.60
CA GLY A 113 -29.54 -6.48 -30.65
C GLY A 113 -28.09 -6.46 -31.16
N ASN A 114 -27.29 -5.45 -30.79
CA ASN A 114 -25.86 -5.42 -31.06
C ASN A 114 -25.08 -6.10 -29.93
N SER A 115 -24.01 -6.80 -30.25
CA SER A 115 -23.11 -7.43 -29.29
C SER A 115 -21.66 -7.27 -29.75
N GLU A 116 -20.78 -6.90 -28.82
CA GLU A 116 -19.34 -6.76 -29.03
C GLU A 116 -18.61 -7.57 -27.95
N SER A 117 -17.44 -8.14 -28.27
CA SER A 117 -16.66 -8.90 -27.29
C SER A 117 -15.16 -8.75 -27.46
N LYS A 118 -14.41 -8.85 -26.35
CA LYS A 118 -12.95 -8.79 -26.35
C LYS A 118 -12.35 -9.55 -25.16
N GLU A 119 -11.12 -10.02 -25.32
CA GLU A 119 -10.34 -10.65 -24.25
C GLU A 119 -9.58 -9.59 -23.44
N ILE A 120 -9.47 -9.81 -22.13
CA ILE A 120 -8.65 -9.03 -21.20
C ILE A 120 -7.78 -9.95 -20.33
N PRO A 121 -6.60 -9.46 -19.88
CA PRO A 121 -5.73 -10.18 -18.95
C PRO A 121 -6.44 -10.61 -17.67
N ARG A 122 -6.41 -11.91 -17.38
CA ARG A 122 -7.02 -12.47 -16.16
C ARG A 122 -6.48 -11.85 -14.87
N ASP A 123 -5.16 -11.73 -14.74
CA ASP A 123 -4.53 -11.14 -13.55
C ASP A 123 -5.00 -9.70 -13.30
N ALA A 124 -5.07 -8.90 -14.36
CA ALA A 124 -5.52 -7.52 -14.25
C ALA A 124 -7.01 -7.42 -13.91
N PHE A 125 -7.84 -8.30 -14.48
CA PHE A 125 -9.25 -8.44 -14.11
C PHE A 125 -9.41 -8.81 -12.63
N GLU A 126 -8.66 -9.80 -12.14
CA GLU A 126 -8.69 -10.25 -10.76
C GLU A 126 -8.30 -9.12 -9.79
N LYS A 127 -7.21 -8.39 -10.07
CA LYS A 127 -6.76 -7.25 -9.26
C LYS A 127 -7.81 -6.16 -9.14
N VAL A 128 -8.43 -5.75 -10.26
CA VAL A 128 -9.52 -4.75 -10.25
C VAL A 128 -10.70 -5.25 -9.42
N CYS A 129 -11.17 -6.49 -9.65
CA CYS A 129 -12.29 -7.04 -8.88
C CYS A 129 -12.00 -7.09 -7.38
N ARG A 130 -10.78 -7.48 -6.99
CA ARG A 130 -10.36 -7.52 -5.58
C ARG A 130 -10.32 -6.14 -4.96
N ALA A 131 -9.82 -5.13 -5.66
CA ALA A 131 -9.83 -3.75 -5.19
C ALA A 131 -11.26 -3.19 -5.01
N LEU A 132 -12.17 -3.49 -5.93
CA LEU A 132 -13.59 -3.09 -5.81
C LEU A 132 -14.27 -3.76 -4.59
N LEU A 133 -14.07 -5.06 -4.42
CA LEU A 133 -14.55 -5.82 -3.26
C LEU A 133 -13.96 -5.29 -1.95
N PHE A 134 -12.68 -4.96 -1.95
CA PHE A 134 -12.00 -4.37 -0.80
C PHE A 134 -12.68 -3.09 -0.36
N ARG A 135 -12.90 -2.18 -1.31
CA ARG A 135 -13.58 -0.90 -1.08
C ARG A 135 -15.01 -1.09 -0.56
N CYS A 136 -15.76 -2.05 -1.09
CA CYS A 136 -17.11 -2.37 -0.61
C CYS A 136 -17.17 -2.81 0.84
N GLU A 137 -16.25 -3.65 1.30
CA GLU A 137 -16.25 -4.15 2.69
C GLU A 137 -15.98 -3.03 3.69
N PHE A 138 -15.01 -2.16 3.36
CA PHE A 138 -14.62 -1.07 4.25
C PHE A 138 -15.38 0.22 3.99
N SER A 139 -16.47 0.15 3.21
CA SER A 139 -17.31 1.29 2.87
C SER A 139 -16.52 2.49 2.30
N LEU A 140 -15.46 2.19 1.55
CA LEU A 140 -14.67 3.19 0.84
C LEU A 140 -15.42 3.62 -0.43
N PRO A 141 -15.26 4.88 -0.88
CA PRO A 141 -15.79 5.30 -2.16
C PRO A 141 -15.21 4.44 -3.28
N GLN A 142 -15.92 4.27 -4.39
CA GLN A 142 -15.33 3.63 -5.58
C GLN A 142 -14.68 4.71 -6.43
N ASP A 143 -13.38 4.97 -6.24
CA ASP A 143 -12.71 6.00 -7.03
C ASP A 143 -12.46 5.53 -8.48
N PRO A 144 -12.38 6.46 -9.45
CA PRO A 144 -12.05 6.12 -10.83
C PRO A 144 -10.67 5.46 -11.00
N ILE A 145 -9.74 5.76 -10.08
CA ILE A 145 -8.41 5.15 -10.02
C ILE A 145 -8.50 3.98 -9.04
N ILE A 146 -8.43 2.77 -9.57
CA ILE A 146 -8.61 1.54 -8.78
C ILE A 146 -7.25 0.93 -8.40
N LEU A 147 -6.29 0.97 -9.32
CA LEU A 147 -4.97 0.36 -9.16
C LEU A 147 -3.84 1.37 -9.38
N THR A 148 -2.71 1.13 -8.73
CA THR A 148 -1.45 1.83 -8.99
C THR A 148 -0.86 1.40 -10.35
N PRO A 149 0.12 2.13 -10.90
CA PRO A 149 0.82 1.71 -12.11
C PRO A 149 1.53 0.35 -12.01
N LEU A 150 1.82 -0.11 -10.79
CA LEU A 150 2.42 -1.42 -10.50
C LEU A 150 1.35 -2.53 -10.34
N GLY A 151 0.06 -2.16 -10.38
CA GLY A 151 -1.06 -3.09 -10.25
C GLY A 151 -1.49 -3.39 -8.80
N GLY A 152 -0.93 -2.69 -7.81
CA GLY A 152 -1.40 -2.73 -6.42
C GLY A 152 -2.67 -1.89 -6.23
N MET A 153 -3.37 -2.04 -5.11
CA MET A 153 -4.60 -1.28 -4.85
C MET A 153 -4.30 0.21 -4.64
N TYR A 154 -5.10 1.09 -5.24
CA TYR A 154 -5.06 2.52 -4.92
C TYR A 154 -5.97 2.80 -3.73
N LEU A 155 -5.39 3.10 -2.56
CA LEU A 155 -6.05 3.28 -1.26
C LEU A 155 -5.55 4.55 -0.55
N LYS A 156 -5.11 5.53 -1.34
CA LYS A 156 -4.59 6.79 -0.83
C LYS A 156 -5.64 7.49 0.03
N ASP A 157 -5.22 8.00 1.18
CA ASP A 157 -6.05 8.72 2.16
C ASP A 157 -7.27 7.89 2.66
N ALA A 158 -7.25 6.56 2.48
CA ALA A 158 -8.35 5.69 2.92
C ALA A 158 -8.47 5.67 4.44
N VAL A 159 -9.71 5.67 4.94
CA VAL A 159 -10.01 5.49 6.36
C VAL A 159 -10.23 4.01 6.63
N LEU A 160 -9.25 3.38 7.26
CA LEU A 160 -9.16 1.96 7.56
C LEU A 160 -8.89 1.74 9.07
N THR A 161 -9.33 2.67 9.91
CA THR A 161 -9.22 2.60 11.37
C THR A 161 -9.80 1.29 11.89
N GLY A 162 -9.00 0.52 12.62
CA GLY A 162 -9.39 -0.78 13.19
C GLY A 162 -9.69 -1.86 12.15
N ALA A 163 -9.39 -1.63 10.86
CA ALA A 163 -9.70 -2.58 9.79
C ALA A 163 -8.97 -3.91 10.02
N ASN A 164 -9.66 -5.03 9.81
CA ASN A 164 -9.03 -6.33 9.76
C ASN A 164 -8.47 -6.56 8.35
N LEU A 165 -7.17 -6.39 8.20
CA LEU A 165 -6.38 -6.61 6.98
C LEU A 165 -5.46 -7.83 7.10
N MET A 166 -5.78 -8.75 8.02
CA MET A 166 -4.97 -9.94 8.28
C MET A 166 -4.79 -10.75 6.99
N ALA A 167 -3.53 -11.07 6.68
CA ALA A 167 -3.11 -11.79 5.49
C ALA A 167 -3.56 -11.18 4.15
N GLU A 168 -3.97 -9.91 4.12
CA GLU A 168 -4.39 -9.24 2.90
C GLU A 168 -3.20 -9.00 1.97
N ASN A 169 -3.43 -9.09 0.66
CA ASN A 169 -2.42 -8.75 -0.33
C ASN A 169 -2.50 -7.26 -0.70
N LEU A 170 -1.60 -6.48 -0.12
CA LEU A 170 -1.40 -5.05 -0.32
C LEU A 170 -0.06 -4.77 -1.04
N CYS A 171 0.47 -5.75 -1.77
CA CYS A 171 1.68 -5.60 -2.57
C CYS A 171 1.53 -4.42 -3.54
N ASP A 172 2.52 -3.54 -3.56
CA ASP A 172 2.58 -2.33 -4.38
C ASP A 172 1.34 -1.40 -4.25
N ALA A 173 0.56 -1.54 -3.18
CA ALA A 173 -0.59 -0.69 -2.92
C ALA A 173 -0.14 0.74 -2.55
N ASP A 174 -0.95 1.73 -2.94
CA ASP A 174 -0.77 3.11 -2.48
C ASP A 174 -1.71 3.36 -1.30
N LEU A 175 -1.14 3.33 -0.08
CA LEU A 175 -1.78 3.64 1.20
C LEU A 175 -1.23 4.97 1.75
N SER A 176 -0.68 5.84 0.90
CA SER A 176 -0.13 7.12 1.38
C SER A 176 -1.23 7.96 2.03
N GLY A 177 -0.93 8.52 3.19
CA GLY A 177 -1.87 9.29 4.01
C GLY A 177 -3.04 8.48 4.59
N ALA A 178 -3.11 7.16 4.41
CA ALA A 178 -4.20 6.35 4.95
C ALA A 178 -4.22 6.36 6.48
N ASP A 179 -5.42 6.32 7.06
CA ASP A 179 -5.62 6.12 8.49
C ASP A 179 -5.82 4.63 8.78
N LEU A 180 -4.81 4.00 9.36
CA LEU A 180 -4.74 2.59 9.74
C LEU A 180 -4.60 2.44 11.26
N GLU A 181 -5.02 3.45 12.03
CA GLU A 181 -4.96 3.39 13.49
C GLU A 181 -5.66 2.13 14.02
N GLY A 182 -4.95 1.33 14.81
CA GLY A 182 -5.45 0.08 15.38
C GLY A 182 -5.77 -1.03 14.36
N ALA A 183 -5.43 -0.87 13.08
CA ALA A 183 -5.69 -1.88 12.07
C ALA A 183 -4.90 -3.18 12.33
N VAL A 184 -5.45 -4.32 11.90
CA VAL A 184 -4.82 -5.64 12.03
C VAL A 184 -4.23 -6.03 10.68
N LEU A 185 -2.93 -5.83 10.51
CA LEU A 185 -2.14 -6.20 9.32
C LEU A 185 -1.28 -7.45 9.58
N PHE A 186 -1.66 -8.29 10.55
CA PHE A 186 -0.93 -9.50 10.88
C PHE A 186 -0.78 -10.40 9.66
N MET A 187 0.46 -10.80 9.32
CA MET A 187 0.80 -11.57 8.11
C MET A 187 0.40 -10.93 6.77
N ALA A 188 0.02 -9.64 6.74
CA ALA A 188 -0.32 -8.96 5.49
C ALA A 188 0.91 -8.86 4.57
N ASN A 189 0.70 -8.97 3.26
CA ASN A 189 1.74 -8.72 2.28
C ASN A 189 1.70 -7.26 1.83
N CYS A 190 2.65 -6.45 2.29
CA CYS A 190 2.83 -5.04 1.95
C CYS A 190 4.17 -4.81 1.23
N GLU A 191 4.72 -5.81 0.54
CA GLU A 191 5.95 -5.66 -0.24
C GLU A 191 5.79 -4.52 -1.26
N GLY A 192 6.73 -3.58 -1.27
CA GLY A 192 6.70 -2.41 -2.16
C GLY A 192 5.58 -1.40 -1.90
N ALA A 193 4.72 -1.60 -0.88
CA ALA A 193 3.61 -0.72 -0.61
C ALA A 193 4.07 0.70 -0.24
N ASN A 194 3.31 1.71 -0.66
CA ASN A 194 3.52 3.10 -0.28
C ASN A 194 2.62 3.46 0.90
N LEU A 195 3.19 3.53 2.10
CA LEU A 195 2.58 3.93 3.36
C LEU A 195 3.09 5.31 3.83
N LYS A 196 3.58 6.13 2.90
CA LYS A 196 4.11 7.46 3.23
C LYS A 196 3.07 8.30 3.97
N GLY A 197 3.44 8.80 5.15
CA GLY A 197 2.58 9.62 5.99
C GLY A 197 1.34 8.92 6.56
N ALA A 198 1.24 7.58 6.45
CA ALA A 198 0.11 6.84 6.98
C ALA A 198 0.12 6.83 8.53
N ASN A 199 -1.07 6.82 9.13
CA ASN A 199 -1.23 6.63 10.57
C ASN A 199 -1.41 5.14 10.88
N LEU A 200 -0.41 4.50 11.46
CA LEU A 200 -0.37 3.11 11.89
C LEU A 200 -0.33 2.99 13.42
N SER A 201 -0.75 4.03 14.15
CA SER A 201 -0.71 4.04 15.62
C SER A 201 -1.47 2.84 16.19
N GLY A 202 -0.85 2.08 17.08
CA GLY A 202 -1.44 0.89 17.68
C GLY A 202 -1.76 -0.27 16.71
N ALA A 203 -1.34 -0.21 15.44
CA ALA A 203 -1.62 -1.26 14.48
C ALA A 203 -0.86 -2.56 14.80
N SER A 204 -1.47 -3.71 14.50
CA SER A 204 -0.85 -5.04 14.63
C SER A 204 -0.26 -5.47 13.29
N LEU A 205 1.05 -5.32 13.14
CA LEU A 205 1.85 -5.57 11.92
C LEU A 205 2.69 -6.85 12.01
N GLY A 206 2.54 -7.64 13.09
CA GLY A 206 3.37 -8.81 13.37
C GLY A 206 3.36 -9.83 12.23
N TYR A 207 4.52 -10.42 11.96
CA TYR A 207 4.77 -11.32 10.81
C TYR A 207 4.42 -10.73 9.42
N GLY A 208 4.12 -9.43 9.30
CA GLY A 208 3.82 -8.79 8.02
C GLY A 208 5.06 -8.66 7.14
N HIS A 209 4.84 -8.64 5.82
CA HIS A 209 5.89 -8.48 4.83
C HIS A 209 5.91 -7.04 4.32
N PHE A 210 6.90 -6.25 4.73
CA PHE A 210 7.08 -4.84 4.37
C PHE A 210 8.40 -4.60 3.63
N LYS A 211 8.90 -5.63 2.94
CA LYS A 211 10.14 -5.53 2.19
C LYS A 211 10.02 -4.40 1.15
N ASN A 212 11.01 -3.51 1.12
CA ASN A 212 11.03 -2.33 0.25
C ASN A 212 9.81 -1.40 0.36
N ALA A 213 8.98 -1.50 1.41
CA ALA A 213 7.86 -0.60 1.60
C ALA A 213 8.33 0.83 1.91
N CYS A 214 7.56 1.82 1.48
CA CYS A 214 7.79 3.23 1.83
C CYS A 214 6.94 3.61 3.04
N LEU A 215 7.57 3.75 4.20
CA LEU A 215 7.00 4.16 5.49
C LEU A 215 7.51 5.56 5.91
N GLU A 216 8.03 6.33 4.96
CA GLU A 216 8.51 7.70 5.19
C GLU A 216 7.41 8.54 5.85
N ASP A 217 7.76 9.34 6.86
CA ASP A 217 6.84 10.21 7.61
C ASP A 217 5.65 9.49 8.30
N SER A 218 5.64 8.15 8.35
CA SER A 218 4.54 7.40 8.96
C SER A 218 4.52 7.52 10.50
N ILE A 219 3.32 7.42 11.08
CA ILE A 219 3.12 7.47 12.52
C ILE A 219 2.80 6.06 13.00
N MET A 220 3.72 5.42 13.71
CA MET A 220 3.62 4.02 14.15
C MET A 220 3.66 3.89 15.68
N CYS A 221 3.19 4.92 16.38
CA CYS A 221 3.24 4.99 17.84
C CYS A 221 2.50 3.80 18.47
N GLY A 222 3.20 3.02 19.30
CA GLY A 222 2.63 1.85 19.98
C GLY A 222 2.24 0.69 19.06
N ALA A 223 2.65 0.68 17.80
CA ALA A 223 2.37 -0.43 16.89
C ALA A 223 3.19 -1.69 17.26
N THR A 224 2.70 -2.87 16.87
CA THR A 224 3.38 -4.16 17.10
C THR A 224 3.86 -4.75 15.78
N LEU A 225 5.18 -4.77 15.56
CA LEU A 225 5.86 -5.28 14.37
C LEU A 225 6.68 -6.54 14.66
N ASP A 226 6.38 -7.26 15.74
CA ASP A 226 7.14 -8.45 16.13
C ASP A 226 7.24 -9.47 14.98
N HIS A 227 8.45 -9.94 14.70
CA HIS A 227 8.78 -10.84 13.60
C HIS A 227 8.43 -10.32 12.17
N ALA A 228 8.08 -9.04 12.01
CA ALA A 228 7.81 -8.48 10.69
C ALA A 228 9.10 -8.38 9.85
N ASN A 229 8.95 -8.36 8.51
CA ASN A 229 10.06 -8.20 7.59
C ASN A 229 10.04 -6.81 6.93
N LEU A 230 10.91 -5.91 7.39
CA LEU A 230 11.16 -4.56 6.90
C LEU A 230 12.46 -4.45 6.08
N THR A 231 12.94 -5.56 5.49
CA THR A 231 14.19 -5.55 4.70
C THR A 231 14.13 -4.47 3.62
N GLY A 232 15.09 -3.55 3.64
CA GLY A 232 15.18 -2.45 2.68
C GLY A 232 14.02 -1.42 2.73
N ALA A 233 13.16 -1.47 3.75
CA ALA A 233 12.07 -0.50 3.89
C ALA A 233 12.60 0.91 4.16
N ASN A 234 11.88 1.93 3.69
CA ASN A 234 12.18 3.33 3.95
C ASN A 234 11.32 3.85 5.11
N LEU A 235 11.88 4.04 6.29
CA LEU A 235 11.26 4.60 7.49
C LEU A 235 11.83 5.98 7.85
N GLN A 236 12.32 6.74 6.86
CA GLN A 236 12.83 8.10 7.12
C GLN A 236 11.78 8.96 7.81
N HIS A 237 12.19 9.67 8.86
CA HIS A 237 11.32 10.55 9.65
C HIS A 237 10.12 9.85 10.33
N ALA A 238 10.02 8.52 10.30
CA ALA A 238 8.92 7.79 10.92
C ALA A 238 8.95 7.93 12.46
N SER A 239 7.76 7.95 13.06
CA SER A 239 7.59 7.92 14.52
C SER A 239 7.28 6.50 14.98
N LEU A 240 8.27 5.82 15.54
CA LEU A 240 8.22 4.47 16.12
C LEU A 240 8.11 4.52 17.66
N LEU A 241 7.53 5.59 18.20
CA LEU A 241 7.46 5.82 19.65
C LEU A 241 6.74 4.65 20.34
N GLY A 242 7.43 3.96 21.25
CA GLY A 242 6.83 2.89 22.05
C GLY A 242 6.39 1.65 21.26
N CYS A 243 6.86 1.45 20.03
CA CYS A 243 6.50 0.27 19.25
C CYS A 243 7.19 -1.01 19.77
N SER A 244 6.63 -2.16 19.45
CA SER A 244 7.30 -3.46 19.61
C SER A 244 7.83 -3.93 18.27
N MET A 245 9.10 -4.33 18.22
CA MET A 245 9.83 -4.78 17.03
C MET A 245 10.70 -6.00 17.39
N ILE A 246 10.20 -6.86 18.28
CA ILE A 246 10.95 -8.03 18.77
C ILE A 246 11.21 -8.98 17.60
N GLU A 247 12.47 -9.41 17.45
CA GLU A 247 12.92 -10.29 16.36
C GLU A 247 12.53 -9.79 14.94
N CYS A 248 12.31 -8.49 14.77
CA CYS A 248 11.98 -7.91 13.47
C CYS A 248 13.21 -7.91 12.54
N ILE A 249 12.99 -8.12 11.24
CA ILE A 249 14.04 -8.09 10.22
C ILE A 249 14.03 -6.71 9.54
N CYS A 250 14.96 -5.85 9.93
CA CYS A 250 15.16 -4.49 9.40
C CYS A 250 16.48 -4.36 8.61
N SER A 251 17.01 -5.46 8.06
CA SER A 251 18.30 -5.42 7.36
C SER A 251 18.26 -4.46 6.17
N GLY A 252 19.22 -3.54 6.11
CA GLY A 252 19.29 -2.50 5.08
C GLY A 252 18.16 -1.47 5.10
N ALA A 253 17.31 -1.44 6.14
CA ALA A 253 16.26 -0.44 6.26
C ALA A 253 16.83 0.97 6.44
N ASN A 254 16.11 1.98 5.96
CA ASN A 254 16.46 3.38 6.13
C ASN A 254 15.61 4.02 7.22
N MET A 255 16.17 4.20 8.41
CA MET A 255 15.53 4.84 9.57
C MET A 255 16.22 6.18 9.90
N ASP A 256 16.79 6.86 8.90
CA ASP A 256 17.40 8.17 9.11
C ASP A 256 16.36 9.15 9.67
N HIS A 257 16.74 9.87 10.73
CA HIS A 257 15.91 10.82 11.45
C HIS A 257 14.61 10.25 12.05
N ALA A 258 14.47 8.92 12.15
CA ALA A 258 13.34 8.31 12.82
C ALA A 258 13.39 8.55 14.34
N ASN A 259 12.22 8.59 14.97
CA ASN A 259 12.11 8.58 16.43
C ASN A 259 11.74 7.16 16.89
N VAL A 260 12.70 6.48 17.52
CA VAL A 260 12.56 5.09 17.98
C VAL A 260 12.53 5.02 19.52
N SER A 261 12.15 6.12 20.16
CA SER A 261 12.14 6.23 21.62
C SER A 261 11.08 5.31 22.25
N GLY A 262 11.40 4.70 23.38
CA GLY A 262 10.53 3.77 24.11
C GLY A 262 10.29 2.44 23.39
N ALA A 263 10.85 2.22 22.21
CA ALA A 263 10.62 1.01 21.44
C ALA A 263 11.31 -0.21 22.05
N THR A 264 10.72 -1.39 21.82
CA THR A 264 11.32 -2.69 22.18
C THR A 264 11.82 -3.38 20.92
N LEU A 265 13.14 -3.44 20.74
CA LEU A 265 13.84 -3.96 19.57
C LEU A 265 14.61 -5.25 19.89
N ILE A 266 14.20 -5.99 20.93
CA ILE A 266 14.95 -7.16 21.41
C ILE A 266 15.21 -8.14 20.25
N ARG A 267 16.48 -8.46 20.01
CA ARG A 267 16.94 -9.37 18.95
C ARG A 267 16.52 -8.97 17.54
N ALA A 268 16.20 -7.69 17.29
CA ALA A 268 15.92 -7.19 15.95
C ALA A 268 17.20 -7.22 15.10
N ASN A 269 17.06 -7.64 13.84
CA ASN A 269 18.15 -7.63 12.88
C ASN A 269 18.13 -6.33 12.08
N MET A 270 19.04 -5.43 12.39
CA MET A 270 19.23 -4.12 11.74
C MET A 270 20.55 -4.05 10.97
N SER A 271 21.07 -5.19 10.52
CA SER A 271 22.34 -5.28 9.80
C SER A 271 22.32 -4.39 8.56
N GLY A 272 23.31 -3.51 8.41
CA GLY A 272 23.42 -2.57 7.28
C GLY A 272 22.33 -1.48 7.24
N ALA A 273 21.47 -1.37 8.24
CA ALA A 273 20.48 -0.30 8.32
C ALA A 273 21.15 1.06 8.53
N THR A 274 20.46 2.15 8.19
CA THR A 274 20.91 3.52 8.47
C THR A 274 19.96 4.17 9.48
N LEU A 275 20.53 4.79 10.51
CA LEU A 275 19.82 5.49 11.59
C LEU A 275 20.43 6.88 11.81
N LYS A 276 20.87 7.54 10.74
CA LYS A 276 21.57 8.82 10.87
C LYS A 276 20.67 9.86 11.49
N GLY A 277 21.15 10.51 12.53
CA GLY A 277 20.38 11.52 13.24
C GLY A 277 19.06 11.01 13.84
N ALA A 278 18.89 9.69 13.98
CA ALA A 278 17.75 9.11 14.68
C ALA A 278 17.80 9.45 16.17
N ILE A 279 16.63 9.53 16.80
CA ILE A 279 16.48 9.79 18.24
C ILE A 279 15.96 8.52 18.89
N ILE A 280 16.73 8.01 19.86
CA ILE A 280 16.42 6.78 20.57
C ILE A 280 16.58 7.05 22.07
N MET A 281 15.46 7.29 22.75
CA MET A 281 15.43 7.48 24.20
C MET A 281 14.68 6.34 24.89
N ALA A 282 15.20 5.79 25.97
CA ALA A 282 14.55 4.76 26.77
C ALA A 282 14.09 3.52 25.96
N ALA A 283 14.83 3.16 24.91
CA ALA A 283 14.54 1.98 24.11
C ALA A 283 15.26 0.74 24.68
N ASN A 284 14.67 -0.44 24.44
CA ASN A 284 15.33 -1.71 24.73
C ASN A 284 15.85 -2.33 23.43
N MET A 285 17.17 -2.31 23.24
CA MET A 285 17.87 -2.86 22.07
C MET A 285 18.73 -4.07 22.44
N GLU A 286 18.35 -4.81 23.48
CA GLU A 286 19.03 -6.04 23.91
C GLU A 286 19.16 -7.05 22.76
N GLY A 287 20.38 -7.54 22.52
CA GLY A 287 20.66 -8.54 21.51
C GLY A 287 20.43 -8.08 20.07
N THR A 288 20.27 -6.78 19.82
CA THR A 288 20.10 -6.26 18.45
C THR A 288 21.33 -6.52 17.59
N ILE A 289 21.11 -6.81 16.30
CA ILE A 289 22.20 -6.98 15.34
C ILE A 289 22.31 -5.69 14.52
N LEU A 290 23.33 -4.90 14.77
CA LEU A 290 23.64 -3.64 14.10
C LEU A 290 24.91 -3.74 13.26
N THR A 291 25.29 -4.95 12.83
CA THR A 291 26.49 -5.15 12.02
C THR A 291 26.46 -4.27 10.76
N ARG A 292 27.55 -3.55 10.49
CA ARG A 292 27.67 -2.61 9.36
C ARG A 292 26.60 -1.50 9.32
N ALA A 293 25.86 -1.28 10.39
CA ALA A 293 24.85 -0.22 10.45
C ALA A 293 25.50 1.17 10.44
N ASN A 294 24.77 2.16 9.92
CA ASN A 294 25.21 3.56 9.94
C ASN A 294 24.45 4.35 11.01
N LEU A 295 25.14 4.63 12.11
CA LEU A 295 24.60 5.29 13.30
C LEU A 295 25.08 6.73 13.43
N GLN A 296 25.64 7.32 12.36
CA GLN A 296 26.24 8.64 12.43
C GLN A 296 25.26 9.69 12.92
N LYS A 297 25.66 10.47 13.93
CA LYS A 297 24.82 11.51 14.55
C LYS A 297 23.56 11.00 15.25
N ALA A 298 23.35 9.69 15.36
CA ALA A 298 22.27 9.14 16.16
C ALA A 298 22.46 9.52 17.64
N SER A 299 21.36 9.73 18.35
CA SER A 299 21.36 10.05 19.78
C SER A 299 20.66 8.95 20.56
N PHE A 300 21.42 8.26 21.40
CA PHE A 300 20.95 7.26 22.34
C PHE A 300 20.97 7.83 23.76
N THR A 301 19.83 7.78 24.45
CA THR A 301 19.70 8.21 25.85
C THR A 301 18.93 7.18 26.66
N SER A 302 19.50 6.68 27.76
CA SER A 302 18.84 5.66 28.60
C SER A 302 18.45 4.40 27.84
N THR A 303 19.24 4.02 26.83
CA THR A 303 18.97 2.87 25.94
C THR A 303 19.75 1.65 26.39
N ASN A 304 19.08 0.49 26.43
CA ASN A 304 19.72 -0.79 26.71
C ASN A 304 20.33 -1.39 25.43
N PHE A 305 21.64 -1.64 25.41
CA PHE A 305 22.37 -2.33 24.35
C PHE A 305 23.03 -3.63 24.83
N GLU A 306 22.56 -4.21 25.93
CA GLU A 306 23.12 -5.47 26.42
C GLU A 306 23.12 -6.53 25.30
N TRP A 307 24.25 -7.21 25.07
CA TRP A 307 24.41 -8.22 24.01
C TRP A 307 24.25 -7.71 22.57
N ALA A 308 24.21 -6.39 22.33
CA ALA A 308 24.07 -5.85 20.98
C ALA A 308 25.35 -6.04 20.15
N ASP A 309 25.18 -6.35 18.86
CA ASP A 309 26.29 -6.49 17.92
C ASP A 309 26.44 -5.24 17.04
N LEU A 310 27.44 -4.42 17.35
CA LEU A 310 27.79 -3.19 16.63
C LEU A 310 29.02 -3.39 15.73
N SER A 311 29.36 -4.64 15.36
CA SER A 311 30.56 -4.91 14.59
C SER A 311 30.52 -4.23 13.21
N GLU A 312 31.64 -3.65 12.80
CA GLU A 312 31.78 -2.86 11.56
C GLU A 312 30.83 -1.64 11.46
N ALA A 313 30.09 -1.29 12.52
CA ALA A 313 29.15 -0.18 12.49
C ALA A 313 29.87 1.17 12.41
N ASN A 314 29.21 2.16 11.81
CA ASN A 314 29.69 3.54 11.76
C ASN A 314 29.05 4.37 12.88
N LEU A 315 29.80 4.57 13.96
CA LEU A 315 29.44 5.28 15.18
C LEU A 315 30.00 6.73 15.22
N ASN A 316 30.44 7.26 14.08
CA ASN A 316 31.03 8.61 14.06
C ASN A 316 29.99 9.67 14.43
N HIS A 317 30.31 10.45 15.46
CA HIS A 317 29.42 11.46 16.04
C HIS A 317 28.13 10.90 16.66
N THR A 318 28.10 9.60 16.98
CA THR A 318 27.01 9.00 17.74
C THR A 318 27.13 9.37 19.21
N SER A 319 26.02 9.75 19.84
CA SER A 319 25.97 10.06 21.27
C SER A 319 25.35 8.90 22.04
N PHE A 320 26.02 8.45 23.10
CA PHE A 320 25.51 7.50 24.06
C PHE A 320 25.48 8.18 25.43
N LYS A 321 24.29 8.31 26.02
CA LYS A 321 24.09 8.93 27.33
C LYS A 321 23.27 8.00 28.20
N ASP A 322 23.75 7.70 29.40
CA ASP A 322 23.05 6.84 30.36
C ASP A 322 22.65 5.47 29.77
N CYS A 323 23.43 4.96 28.80
CA CYS A 323 23.17 3.69 28.12
C CYS A 323 23.83 2.52 28.85
N THR A 324 23.21 1.34 28.76
CA THR A 324 23.84 0.07 29.16
C THR A 324 24.54 -0.52 27.94
N LEU A 325 25.84 -0.80 28.03
CA LEU A 325 26.66 -1.34 26.92
C LEU A 325 27.30 -2.70 27.23
N THR A 326 26.97 -3.30 28.38
CA THR A 326 27.53 -4.57 28.85
C THR A 326 27.37 -5.68 27.81
N SER A 327 28.42 -6.48 27.61
CA SER A 327 28.43 -7.59 26.64
C SER A 327 28.10 -7.21 25.18
N SER A 328 28.05 -5.93 24.82
CA SER A 328 27.95 -5.52 23.42
C SER A 328 29.26 -5.83 22.68
N CYS A 329 29.25 -6.02 21.36
CA CYS A 329 30.49 -6.11 20.58
C CYS A 329 30.64 -4.95 19.62
N THR A 330 31.87 -4.43 19.49
CA THR A 330 32.19 -3.30 18.61
C THR A 330 33.39 -3.60 17.71
N GLU A 331 33.57 -4.87 17.32
CA GLU A 331 34.70 -5.28 16.49
C GLU A 331 34.71 -4.49 15.18
N GLU A 332 35.86 -3.90 14.83
CA GLU A 332 36.02 -3.10 13.62
C GLU A 332 35.05 -1.90 13.45
N ALA A 333 34.34 -1.51 14.50
CA ALA A 333 33.44 -0.36 14.46
C ALA A 333 34.21 0.95 14.31
N LYS A 334 33.72 1.84 13.45
CA LYS A 334 34.32 3.16 13.18
C LYS A 334 33.72 4.18 14.14
N MET A 335 34.49 4.69 15.08
CA MET A 335 33.98 5.58 16.12
C MET A 335 34.94 6.72 16.48
N SER A 336 34.41 7.75 17.13
CA SER A 336 35.21 8.86 17.67
C SER A 336 36.02 8.40 18.89
N THR A 337 37.12 9.10 19.21
CA THR A 337 37.93 8.79 20.40
C THR A 337 37.11 8.79 21.69
N SER A 338 36.19 9.75 21.86
CA SER A 338 35.31 9.80 23.03
C SER A 338 34.36 8.61 23.12
N THR A 339 33.83 8.14 21.98
CA THR A 339 33.00 6.93 21.94
C THR A 339 33.85 5.70 22.31
N GLN A 340 35.08 5.63 21.81
CA GLN A 340 35.99 4.53 22.08
C GLN A 340 36.37 4.43 23.57
N THR A 341 36.62 5.57 24.22
CA THR A 341 36.86 5.65 25.67
C THR A 341 35.65 5.16 26.46
N LEU A 342 34.45 5.58 26.09
CA LEU A 342 33.21 5.12 26.75
C LEU A 342 33.09 3.59 26.73
N PHE A 343 33.26 2.96 25.56
CA PHE A 343 33.17 1.50 25.45
C PHE A 343 34.24 0.78 26.29
N HIS A 344 35.46 1.30 26.34
CA HIS A 344 36.54 0.72 27.13
C HIS A 344 36.27 0.76 28.64
N GLU A 345 35.56 1.79 29.15
CA GLU A 345 35.16 1.84 30.56
C GLU A 345 34.23 0.67 30.92
N PHE A 346 33.28 0.31 30.05
CA PHE A 346 32.38 -0.83 30.28
C PHE A 346 33.05 -2.19 30.10
N TYR A 347 33.99 -2.34 29.17
CA TYR A 347 34.69 -3.62 28.96
C TYR A 347 35.73 -3.94 30.03
N CYS A 348 36.23 -2.95 30.76
CA CYS A 348 37.20 -3.18 31.84
C CYS A 348 36.57 -3.68 33.15
N ASP A 349 35.26 -3.47 33.35
CA ASP A 349 34.55 -3.90 34.56
C ASP A 349 34.17 -5.40 34.54
N ASP A 350 34.36 -6.10 33.40
CA ASP A 350 34.03 -7.52 33.20
C ASP A 350 35.25 -8.47 33.31
N VAL A 351 36.39 -8.04 33.85
CA VAL A 351 37.64 -8.85 34.01
C VAL A 351 37.96 -9.20 35.46
#